data_AF-A0A9X1CPA3-F1
#
_entry.id   AF-A0A9X1CPA3-F1
#
_cell.length_a   1.000
_cell.length_b   1.000
_cell.length_c   1.000
_cell.angle_alpha   90.00
_cell.angle_beta   90.00
_cell.angle_gamma   90.00
#
_symmetry.space_group_name_H-M   'P 1'
#
loop_
_entity.id
_entity.type
_entity.pdbx_description
1 polymer ?
#
loop_
_entity_poly.entity_id
_entity_poly.type
_entity_poly.pdbx_seq_one_letter_code
_entity_poly.pdbx_strand_id
1 'polypeptide(L)'
;MKPSTAAILAALLLAACYNNQADGERLKAQWQKQLAALPVGADSAQIKAWAWENRIFLTADRQGYTAVREFLGGGDAACQRWLVTLTVKTDAEGRVLDSQVESACD
;
A
#
# COMPACT_ATOMS: atom_id res chain seq x y z
N MET A 1 -5.92 34.60 24.98
CA MET A 1 -4.56 34.17 24.60
C MET A 1 -4.60 33.84 23.11
N LYS A 2 -3.76 34.47 22.27
CA LYS A 2 -3.67 34.11 20.85
C LYS A 2 -2.89 32.80 20.74
N PRO A 3 -3.40 31.78 20.02
CA PRO A 3 -2.62 30.56 19.79
C PRO A 3 -1.32 30.95 19.08
N SER A 4 -0.19 30.39 19.54
CA SER A 4 1.09 30.61 18.88
C SER A 4 1.04 29.97 17.49
N THR A 5 1.67 30.61 16.50
CA THR A 5 1.75 30.09 15.13
C THR A 5 2.33 28.67 15.10
N ALA A 6 3.25 28.37 16.03
CA ALA A 6 3.82 27.04 16.22
C ALA A 6 2.77 25.99 16.63
N ALA A 7 1.82 26.34 17.49
CA ALA A 7 0.74 25.42 17.89
C ALA A 7 -0.22 25.13 16.72
N ILE A 8 -0.49 26.12 15.86
CA ILE A 8 -1.32 25.95 14.66
C ILE A 8 -0.61 25.04 13.65
N LEU A 9 0.68 25.28 13.40
CA LEU A 9 1.50 24.45 12.51
C LEU A 9 1.58 23.00 12.99
N ALA A 10 1.81 22.78 14.28
CA ALA A 10 1.84 21.43 14.87
C ALA A 10 0.50 20.70 14.69
N ALA A 11 -0.62 21.39 14.93
CA ALA A 11 -1.95 20.80 14.75
C ALA A 11 -2.24 20.44 13.28
N LEU A 12 -1.83 21.30 12.33
CA LEU A 12 -1.98 21.03 10.89
C LEU A 12 -1.14 19.85 10.43
N LEU A 13 0.10 19.74 10.93
CA LEU A 13 0.97 18.60 10.63
C LEU A 13 0.38 17.29 11.14
N LEU A 14 -0.08 17.25 12.39
CA LEU A 14 -0.72 16.07 12.98
C LEU A 14 -1.98 15.65 12.20
N ALA A 15 -2.84 16.61 11.84
CA ALA A 15 -4.03 16.34 11.04
C ALA A 15 -3.68 15.78 9.64
N ALA A 16 -2.61 16.29 9.00
CA ALA A 16 -2.13 15.78 7.73
C ALA A 16 -1.63 14.33 7.84
N CYS A 17 -0.84 14.00 8.88
CA CYS A 17 -0.36 12.62 9.04
C CYS A 17 -1.52 11.63 9.29
N TYR A 18 -2.52 12.02 10.07
CA TYR A 18 -3.69 11.18 10.35
C TYR A 18 -4.51 10.89 9.08
N ASN A 19 -4.72 11.90 8.24
CA ASN A 19 -5.44 11.74 6.98
C ASN A 19 -4.70 10.77 6.03
N ASN A 20 -3.37 10.89 5.95
CA ASN A 20 -2.55 9.99 5.12
C ASN A 20 -2.60 8.53 5.63
N GLN A 21 -2.66 8.31 6.95
CA GLN A 21 -2.85 6.96 7.50
C GLN A 21 -4.24 6.41 7.15
N ALA A 22 -5.29 7.24 7.21
CA ALA A 22 -6.61 6.81 6.75
C ALA A 22 -6.60 6.48 5.25
N ASP A 23 -5.84 7.24 4.44
CA ASP A 23 -5.74 7.03 2.99
C ASP A 23 -5.03 5.73 2.62
N GLY A 24 -3.93 5.38 3.27
CA GLY A 24 -3.33 4.07 3.00
C GLY A 24 -4.17 2.91 3.58
N GLU A 25 -5.01 3.09 4.60
CA GLU A 25 -5.88 2.00 5.09
C GLU A 25 -7.00 1.77 4.07
N ARG A 26 -7.52 2.86 3.49
CA ARG A 26 -8.41 2.79 2.33
C ARG A 26 -7.73 2.12 1.14
N LEU A 27 -6.48 2.45 0.83
CA LEU A 27 -5.72 1.82 -0.25
C LEU A 27 -5.55 0.32 0.02
N LYS A 28 -5.16 -0.07 1.24
CA LYS A 28 -5.03 -1.48 1.64
C LYS A 28 -6.34 -2.23 1.42
N ALA A 29 -7.45 -1.70 1.91
CA ALA A 29 -8.77 -2.30 1.71
C ALA A 29 -9.15 -2.39 0.23
N GLN A 30 -8.84 -1.35 -0.56
CA GLN A 30 -9.04 -1.35 -2.01
C GLN A 30 -8.23 -2.47 -2.69
N TRP A 31 -6.93 -2.55 -2.40
CA TRP A 31 -6.05 -3.56 -2.97
C TRP A 31 -6.43 -4.98 -2.55
N GLN A 32 -6.83 -5.19 -1.29
CA GLN A 32 -7.36 -6.48 -0.83
C GLN A 32 -8.61 -6.89 -1.62
N LYS A 33 -9.52 -5.95 -1.88
CA LYS A 33 -10.70 -6.21 -2.71
C LYS A 33 -10.32 -6.52 -4.17
N GLN A 34 -9.34 -5.83 -4.72
CA GLN A 34 -8.86 -6.07 -6.10
C GLN A 34 -8.14 -7.41 -6.24
N LEU A 35 -7.41 -7.85 -5.21
CA LEU A 35 -6.75 -9.17 -5.19
C LEU A 35 -7.75 -10.34 -5.25
N ALA A 36 -8.97 -10.18 -4.76
CA ALA A 36 -9.99 -11.24 -4.85
C ALA A 36 -10.32 -11.64 -6.30
N ALA A 37 -10.00 -10.79 -7.29
CA ALA A 37 -10.16 -11.08 -8.71
C ALA A 37 -8.94 -11.77 -9.35
N LEU A 38 -7.82 -11.93 -8.62
CA LEU A 38 -6.61 -12.61 -9.10
C LEU A 38 -6.57 -14.05 -8.54
N PRO A 39 -6.91 -15.07 -9.33
CA PRO A 39 -6.97 -16.44 -8.82
C PRO A 39 -5.58 -17.07 -8.66
N VAL A 40 -5.48 -18.03 -7.73
CA VAL A 40 -4.35 -18.96 -7.66
C VAL A 40 -4.21 -19.71 -8.98
N GLY A 41 -2.97 -19.88 -9.44
CA GLY A 41 -2.63 -20.50 -10.73
C GLY A 41 -2.64 -19.54 -11.93
N ALA A 42 -3.06 -18.28 -11.75
CA ALA A 42 -2.97 -17.26 -12.78
C ALA A 42 -1.53 -17.09 -13.26
N ASP A 43 -1.32 -17.03 -14.56
CA ASP A 43 0.02 -16.89 -15.14
C ASP A 43 0.50 -15.44 -15.17
N SER A 44 1.75 -15.24 -15.56
CA SER A 44 2.38 -13.92 -15.63
C SER A 44 1.66 -12.94 -16.57
N ALA A 45 0.97 -13.40 -17.61
CA ALA A 45 0.21 -12.52 -18.51
C ALA A 45 -1.07 -12.04 -17.83
N GLN A 46 -1.76 -12.95 -17.14
CA GLN A 46 -2.95 -12.64 -16.35
C GLN A 46 -2.64 -11.69 -15.18
N ILE A 47 -1.52 -11.89 -14.47
CA ILE A 47 -1.07 -10.99 -13.40
C ILE A 47 -0.86 -9.57 -13.94
N LYS A 48 -0.17 -9.43 -15.09
CA LYS A 48 0.08 -8.11 -15.71
C LYS A 48 -1.20 -7.44 -16.20
N ALA A 49 -2.11 -8.21 -16.81
CA ALA A 49 -3.41 -7.69 -17.24
C ALA A 49 -4.25 -7.19 -16.06
N TRP A 50 -4.37 -8.01 -15.01
CA TRP A 50 -5.04 -7.64 -13.77
C TRP A 50 -4.43 -6.36 -13.15
N ALA A 51 -3.11 -6.26 -13.08
CA ALA A 51 -2.44 -5.10 -12.52
C ALA A 51 -2.70 -3.84 -13.35
N TRP A 52 -2.68 -3.97 -14.67
CA TRP A 52 -3.00 -2.88 -15.59
C TRP A 52 -4.44 -2.37 -15.41
N GLU A 53 -5.41 -3.28 -15.37
CA GLU A 53 -6.83 -2.96 -15.15
C GLU A 53 -7.06 -2.24 -13.81
N ASN A 54 -6.31 -2.64 -12.78
CA ASN A 54 -6.40 -2.07 -11.44
C ASN A 54 -5.48 -0.87 -11.21
N ARG A 55 -4.69 -0.46 -12.23
CA ARG A 55 -3.68 0.62 -12.17
C ARG A 55 -2.64 0.42 -11.07
N ILE A 56 -2.25 -0.84 -10.86
CA ILE A 56 -1.24 -1.26 -9.89
C ILE A 56 0.09 -1.42 -10.63
N PHE A 57 1.13 -0.76 -10.12
CA PHE A 57 2.46 -0.79 -10.73
C PHE A 57 3.30 -1.84 -10.03
N LEU A 58 3.44 -3.00 -10.68
CA LEU A 58 4.20 -4.14 -10.16
C LEU A 58 5.68 -4.03 -10.53
N THR A 59 6.52 -4.37 -9.57
CA THR A 59 7.93 -4.70 -9.75
C THR A 59 8.07 -6.21 -9.67
N ALA A 60 8.71 -6.83 -10.65
CA ALA A 60 8.95 -8.27 -10.66
C ALA A 60 10.29 -8.59 -9.99
N ASP A 61 10.33 -9.69 -9.23
CA ASP A 61 11.55 -10.27 -8.69
C ASP A 61 11.58 -11.80 -8.91
N ARG A 62 12.48 -12.51 -8.22
CA ARG A 62 12.61 -13.97 -8.35
C ARG A 62 11.49 -14.76 -7.66
N GLN A 63 10.72 -14.13 -6.78
CA GLN A 63 9.68 -14.76 -5.96
C GLN A 63 8.27 -14.33 -6.38
N GLY A 64 8.15 -13.35 -7.28
CA GLY A 64 6.91 -12.97 -7.94
C GLY A 64 6.86 -11.48 -8.25
N TYR A 65 5.83 -10.81 -7.73
CA TYR A 65 5.56 -9.40 -8.01
C TYR A 65 5.23 -8.62 -6.74
N THR A 66 5.69 -7.38 -6.68
CA THR A 66 5.44 -6.48 -5.55
C THR A 66 4.98 -5.10 -6.03
N ALA A 67 4.04 -4.50 -5.33
CA ALA A 67 3.65 -3.11 -5.47
C ALA A 67 3.73 -2.43 -4.10
N VAL A 68 4.33 -1.23 -4.05
CA VAL A 68 4.47 -0.46 -2.81
C VAL A 68 3.89 0.93 -2.99
N ARG A 69 3.22 1.42 -1.96
CA ARG A 69 2.82 2.82 -1.81
C ARG A 69 3.21 3.32 -0.44
N GLU A 70 3.77 4.53 -0.42
CA GLU A 70 4.23 5.19 0.78
C GLU A 70 3.31 6.36 1.13
N PHE A 71 3.02 6.47 2.42
CA PHE A 71 2.24 7.52 3.04
C PHE A 71 3.02 8.06 4.24
N LEU A 72 2.78 9.32 4.59
CA LEU A 72 3.27 9.89 5.84
C LEU A 72 2.18 9.74 6.89
N GLY A 73 2.17 8.65 7.66
CA GLY A 73 1.16 8.31 8.67
C GLY A 73 1.45 8.94 10.04
N GLY A 74 0.45 9.06 10.92
CA GLY A 74 0.62 9.71 12.23
C GLY A 74 1.34 8.83 13.27
N GLY A 75 2.38 9.38 13.91
CA GLY A 75 2.95 8.87 15.15
C GLY A 75 2.94 9.94 16.24
N ASP A 76 3.08 9.52 17.51
CA ASP A 76 2.85 10.32 18.73
C ASP A 76 3.67 11.63 18.86
N ALA A 77 4.62 11.89 17.95
CA ALA A 77 5.39 13.14 17.89
C ALA A 77 5.82 13.62 16.48
N ALA A 78 5.63 12.81 15.43
CA ALA A 78 6.01 13.14 14.05
C ALA A 78 5.24 12.27 13.04
N CYS A 79 5.08 12.75 11.80
CA CYS A 79 4.67 11.85 10.72
C CYS A 79 5.73 10.75 10.56
N GLN A 80 5.33 9.49 10.65
CA GLN A 80 6.16 8.33 10.38
C GLN A 80 5.91 7.82 8.96
N ARG A 81 6.90 7.10 8.43
CA ARG A 81 6.74 6.48 7.13
C ARG A 81 5.78 5.30 7.29
N TRP A 82 4.81 5.23 6.40
CA TRP A 82 3.83 4.16 6.42
C TRP A 82 3.70 3.56 5.02
N LEU A 83 3.86 2.24 4.95
CA LEU A 83 3.94 1.51 3.69
C LEU A 83 2.74 0.60 3.54
N VAL A 84 2.11 0.63 2.36
CA VAL A 84 1.16 -0.38 1.91
C VAL A 84 1.83 -1.21 0.82
N THR A 85 1.96 -2.51 1.07
CA THR A 85 2.68 -3.44 0.20
C THR A 85 1.73 -4.52 -0.28
N LEU A 86 1.63 -4.69 -1.59
CA LEU A 86 0.98 -5.81 -2.24
C LEU A 86 2.04 -6.77 -2.74
N THR A 87 1.89 -8.05 -2.42
CA THR A 87 2.78 -9.11 -2.88
C THR A 87 1.96 -10.20 -3.57
N VAL A 88 2.42 -10.64 -4.73
CA VAL A 88 1.93 -11.82 -5.45
C VAL A 88 3.10 -12.79 -5.55
N LYS A 89 3.05 -13.90 -4.84
CA LYS A 89 4.07 -14.95 -4.89
C LYS A 89 3.79 -15.88 -6.05
N THR A 90 4.82 -16.30 -6.76
CA THR A 90 4.69 -17.24 -7.88
C THR A 90 5.54 -18.50 -7.73
N ASP A 91 5.13 -19.58 -8.40
CA ASP A 91 5.95 -20.79 -8.56
C ASP A 91 7.08 -20.58 -9.59
N ALA A 92 7.85 -21.64 -9.85
CA ALA A 92 8.96 -21.62 -10.82
C ALA A 92 8.48 -21.37 -12.26
N GLU A 93 7.22 -21.71 -12.55
CA GLU A 93 6.54 -21.50 -13.81
C GLU A 93 5.91 -20.10 -13.94
N GLY A 94 6.01 -19.27 -12.89
CA GLY A 94 5.49 -17.91 -12.87
C GLY A 94 3.98 -17.81 -12.66
N ARG A 95 3.36 -18.83 -12.04
CA ARG A 95 1.94 -18.85 -11.69
C ARG A 95 1.72 -18.46 -10.24
N VAL A 96 0.61 -17.78 -9.94
CA VAL A 96 0.27 -17.34 -8.59
C VAL A 96 0.14 -18.53 -7.64
N LEU A 97 0.91 -18.50 -6.55
CA LEU A 97 0.77 -19.41 -5.41
C LEU A 97 -0.07 -18.77 -4.30
N ASP A 98 0.20 -17.50 -4.03
CA ASP A 98 -0.38 -16.76 -2.92
C ASP A 98 -0.30 -15.25 -3.20
N SER A 99 -1.18 -14.47 -2.59
CA SER A 99 -1.15 -13.02 -2.70
C SER A 99 -1.70 -12.35 -1.44
N GLN A 100 -1.07 -11.25 -1.05
CA GLN A 100 -1.43 -10.53 0.17
C GLN A 100 -1.21 -9.04 0.04
N VAL A 101 -1.92 -8.28 0.87
CA VAL A 101 -1.68 -6.85 1.07
C VAL A 101 -1.51 -6.58 2.55
N GLU A 102 -0.37 -5.99 2.88
CA GLU A 102 0.03 -5.65 4.24
C GLU A 102 0.28 -4.15 4.35
N SER A 103 0.20 -3.65 5.58
CA SER A 103 0.61 -2.29 5.90
C SER A 103 1.45 -2.27 7.17
N ALA A 104 2.50 -1.43 7.19
CA ALA A 104 3.41 -1.31 8.32
C ALA A 104 3.94 0.12 8.44
N CYS A 105 4.12 0.58 9.69
CA CYS A 105 4.90 1.77 9.97
C CYS A 105 6.38 1.41 9.99
N ASP A 106 7.21 2.26 9.41
CA ASP A 106 8.66 2.16 9.37
C ASP A 106 9.31 3.31 10.14
#